data_AF-H3H6A4-F1
#
_entry.id   AF-H3H6A4-F1
#
_cell.length_a   1.000
_cell.length_b   1.000
_cell.length_c   1.000
_cell.angle_alpha   90.00
_cell.angle_beta   90.00
_cell.angle_gamma   90.00
#
_symmetry.space_group_name_H-M   'P 1'
#
loop_
_entity.id
_entity.type
_entity.pdbx_description
1 polymer ?
#
loop_
_entity_poly.entity_id
_entity_poly.type
_entity_poly.pdbx_seq_one_letter_code
_entity_poly.pdbx_strand_id
1 'polypeptide(L)'
;MVAIFVKTAAIAGAVLAATTEAHNKMTLPLPTWPDGFYAQNSPSGTIDPATVLPVPSGMSYTTDSASNTEAYWTAFNASTYKSLKELAWDSQTLADGASNECGFSVVDGAAQDLPAEVQWDFFTASHQGPCEVWCDDTLVFENWNCAVDYPETPANLPYDKAKCASSSVLTSYWIALHTTPWQVYTNCAPLTGGSASTNSSTSTTTSSSSGTTETTPVVTTKTPSATTSTKTSAPAATTAAQTTITSTEASAEGGSSTSDEASADAEAETEAPAPSTDKCSVRRRRH
;
A
#
# COMPACT_ATOMS: atom_id res chain seq x y z
N MET A 1 68.90 29.54 15.13
CA MET A 1 67.55 29.66 14.56
C MET A 1 66.84 28.34 14.79
N VAL A 2 65.89 28.30 15.71
CA VAL A 2 65.12 27.09 16.05
C VAL A 2 63.90 27.06 15.14
N ALA A 3 63.82 26.03 14.29
CA ALA A 3 62.72 25.84 13.35
C ALA A 3 61.46 25.39 14.10
N ILE A 4 60.40 26.18 14.00
CA ILE A 4 59.08 25.88 14.56
C ILE A 4 58.37 24.95 13.58
N PHE A 5 58.18 23.69 13.96
CA PHE A 5 57.29 22.77 13.25
C PHE A 5 55.85 23.05 13.67
N VAL A 6 55.11 23.79 12.85
CA VAL A 6 53.66 23.89 12.97
C VAL A 6 53.05 22.66 12.31
N LYS A 7 52.57 21.71 13.11
CA LYS A 7 51.75 20.60 12.62
C LYS A 7 50.32 21.10 12.39
N THR A 8 49.96 21.32 11.13
CA THR A 8 48.58 21.55 10.71
C THR A 8 47.80 20.23 10.80
N ALA A 9 46.96 20.10 11.83
CA ALA A 9 45.98 19.02 11.89
C ALA A 9 44.75 19.45 11.08
N ALA A 10 44.60 18.92 9.87
CA ALA A 10 43.38 19.06 9.08
C ALA A 10 42.36 18.03 9.59
N ILE A 11 41.32 18.49 10.30
CA ILE A 11 40.16 17.68 10.65
C ILE A 11 39.24 17.66 9.43
N ALA A 12 39.28 16.56 8.67
CA ALA A 12 38.29 16.30 7.63
C ALA A 12 37.02 15.75 8.29
N GLY A 13 36.03 16.61 8.51
CA GLY A 13 34.69 16.21 8.91
C GLY A 13 33.95 15.60 7.73
N ALA A 14 33.90 14.27 7.64
CA ALA A 14 33.02 13.58 6.72
C ALA A 14 31.58 13.68 7.26
N VAL A 15 30.78 14.55 6.66
CA VAL A 15 29.32 14.54 6.86
C VAL A 15 28.79 13.33 6.09
N LEU A 16 28.52 12.23 6.79
CA LEU A 16 27.63 11.20 6.25
C LEU A 16 26.23 11.81 6.20
N ALA A 17 25.82 12.30 5.04
CA ALA A 17 24.42 12.48 4.74
C ALA A 17 23.80 11.08 4.66
N ALA A 18 23.27 10.59 5.78
CA ALA A 18 22.33 9.49 5.75
C ALA A 18 21.10 9.99 5.00
N THR A 19 21.01 9.67 3.71
CA THR A 19 19.75 9.78 2.98
C THR A 19 18.84 8.75 3.62
N THR A 20 17.96 9.19 4.50
CA THR A 20 16.78 8.42 4.87
C THR A 20 15.91 8.38 3.63
N GLU A 21 16.21 7.45 2.73
CA GLU A 21 15.25 7.05 1.71
C GLU A 21 14.06 6.49 2.50
N ALA A 22 13.03 7.29 2.71
CA ALA A 22 11.77 6.76 3.20
C ALA A 22 11.21 5.92 2.05
N HIS A 23 10.99 4.62 2.26
CA HIS A 23 10.55 3.69 1.22
C HIS A 23 9.03 3.56 1.36
N ASN A 24 8.24 4.00 0.38
CA ASN A 24 6.76 3.89 0.35
C ASN A 24 6.23 4.11 -1.08
N LYS A 25 6.72 3.34 -2.05
CA LYS A 25 6.36 3.46 -3.47
C LYS A 25 6.28 2.11 -4.16
N MET A 26 5.51 2.01 -5.23
CA MET A 26 5.53 0.85 -6.12
C MET A 26 6.88 0.80 -6.86
N THR A 27 7.51 -0.37 -6.86
CA THR A 27 8.80 -0.63 -7.51
C THR A 27 8.67 -1.60 -8.69
N LEU A 28 7.60 -2.40 -8.73
CA LEU A 28 7.28 -3.29 -9.85
C LEU A 28 5.77 -3.43 -10.04
N PRO A 29 5.20 -3.19 -11.25
CA PRO A 29 5.86 -2.63 -12.43
C PRO A 29 6.42 -1.23 -12.12
N LEU A 30 7.54 -0.87 -12.75
CA LEU A 30 8.25 0.37 -12.40
C LEU A 30 7.46 1.61 -12.84
N PRO A 31 7.02 2.48 -11.92
CA PRO A 31 6.36 3.72 -12.30
C PRO A 31 7.33 4.66 -13.01
N THR A 32 6.80 5.44 -13.96
CA THR A 32 7.52 6.60 -14.50
C THR A 32 7.26 7.81 -13.62
N TRP A 33 8.29 8.58 -13.31
CA TRP A 33 8.20 9.79 -12.49
C TRP A 33 8.53 11.03 -13.32
N PRO A 34 7.99 12.20 -12.98
CA PRO A 34 8.42 13.46 -13.59
C PRO A 34 9.93 13.68 -13.44
N ASP A 35 10.55 14.34 -14.42
CA ASP A 35 12.00 14.61 -14.39
C ASP A 35 12.38 15.39 -13.13
N GLY A 36 13.40 14.90 -12.41
CA GLY A 36 13.88 15.51 -11.17
C GLY A 36 12.97 15.31 -9.95
N PHE A 37 11.92 14.49 -10.05
CA PHE A 37 11.00 14.23 -8.94
C PHE A 37 11.66 13.37 -7.85
N TYR A 38 11.80 13.95 -6.67
CA TYR A 38 12.48 13.33 -5.51
C TYR A 38 11.51 12.82 -4.44
N ALA A 39 10.22 13.18 -4.50
CA ALA A 39 9.22 12.86 -3.48
C ALA A 39 8.38 11.62 -3.82
N GLN A 40 9.00 10.61 -4.44
CA GLN A 40 8.34 9.38 -4.92
C GLN A 40 7.67 8.57 -3.80
N ASN A 41 8.13 8.76 -2.58
CA ASN A 41 7.71 8.10 -1.34
C ASN A 41 6.75 8.93 -0.48
N SER A 42 6.31 10.09 -0.99
CA SER A 42 5.41 10.99 -0.28
C SER A 42 3.95 10.61 -0.56
N PRO A 43 3.03 10.86 0.39
CA PRO A 43 1.61 10.67 0.12
C PRO A 43 1.17 11.56 -1.05
N SER A 44 0.47 10.96 -2.01
CA SER A 44 -0.10 11.66 -3.17
C SER A 44 -1.42 12.36 -2.85
N GLY A 45 -2.05 11.99 -1.73
CA GLY A 45 -3.26 12.64 -1.25
C GLY A 45 -3.45 12.45 0.25
N THR A 46 -4.39 13.21 0.80
CA THR A 46 -4.79 13.09 2.21
C THR A 46 -6.30 13.06 2.35
N ILE A 47 -6.81 12.33 3.33
CA ILE A 47 -8.25 12.26 3.62
C ILE A 47 -8.48 12.75 5.05
N ASP A 48 -9.39 13.71 5.23
CA ASP A 48 -9.90 14.05 6.56
C ASP A 48 -11.06 13.10 6.91
N PRO A 49 -10.81 12.10 7.79
CA PRO A 49 -11.81 11.08 8.06
C PRO A 49 -13.06 11.62 8.76
N ALA A 50 -12.95 12.77 9.46
CA ALA A 50 -14.08 13.35 10.18
C ALA A 50 -15.27 13.69 9.26
N THR A 51 -15.01 13.90 7.98
CA THR A 51 -16.01 14.30 6.98
C THR A 51 -16.60 13.12 6.20
N VAL A 52 -15.89 11.99 6.11
CA VAL A 52 -16.26 10.87 5.22
C VAL A 52 -16.47 9.54 5.93
N LEU A 53 -15.70 9.26 6.97
CA LEU A 53 -15.81 8.07 7.81
C LEU A 53 -15.71 8.50 9.27
N PRO A 54 -16.77 9.07 9.86
CA PRO A 54 -16.73 9.54 11.24
C PRO A 54 -16.31 8.44 12.21
N VAL A 55 -15.53 8.81 13.22
CA VAL A 55 -14.99 7.88 14.22
C VAL A 55 -16.13 7.06 14.85
N PRO A 56 -16.06 5.73 14.83
CA PRO A 56 -17.04 4.88 15.50
C PRO A 56 -17.11 5.14 17.01
N SER A 57 -18.29 4.93 17.60
CA SER A 57 -18.50 5.13 19.04
C SER A 57 -17.51 4.30 19.86
N GLY A 58 -16.73 4.97 20.73
CA GLY A 58 -15.75 4.33 21.61
C GLY A 58 -14.40 4.03 20.97
N MET A 59 -14.18 4.44 19.72
CA MET A 59 -12.92 4.28 19.00
C MET A 59 -12.20 5.62 18.80
N SER A 60 -11.00 5.58 18.19
CA SER A 60 -10.19 6.75 17.87
C SER A 60 -9.40 6.53 16.57
N TYR A 61 -9.07 7.64 15.87
CA TYR A 61 -8.09 7.67 14.77
C TYR A 61 -6.76 8.29 15.17
N THR A 62 -6.54 8.58 16.45
CA THR A 62 -5.36 9.30 16.94
C THR A 62 -4.64 8.55 18.06
N THR A 63 -4.75 7.22 18.07
CA THR A 63 -4.07 6.34 19.02
C THR A 63 -2.84 5.71 18.35
N ASP A 64 -2.75 4.38 18.29
CA ASP A 64 -1.73 3.67 17.51
C ASP A 64 -2.28 3.21 16.16
N SER A 65 -1.39 2.86 15.24
CA SER A 65 -1.74 2.50 13.87
C SER A 65 -2.61 1.25 13.76
N ALA A 66 -2.48 0.28 14.68
CA ALA A 66 -3.34 -0.91 14.68
C ALA A 66 -4.76 -0.56 15.12
N SER A 67 -4.92 0.11 16.27
CA SER A 67 -6.22 0.55 16.77
C SER A 67 -6.94 1.49 15.78
N ASN A 68 -6.21 2.39 15.13
CA ASN A 68 -6.77 3.27 14.11
C ASN A 68 -7.24 2.48 12.87
N THR A 69 -6.54 1.41 12.49
CA THR A 69 -6.93 0.52 11.38
C THR A 69 -8.21 -0.26 11.70
N GLU A 70 -8.39 -0.71 12.94
CA GLU A 70 -9.65 -1.32 13.40
C GLU A 70 -10.82 -0.33 13.35
N ALA A 71 -10.58 0.91 13.77
CA ALA A 71 -11.57 1.97 13.70
C ALA A 71 -11.93 2.33 12.26
N TYR A 72 -10.95 2.33 11.34
CA TYR A 72 -11.18 2.54 9.92
C TYR A 72 -12.11 1.47 9.37
N TRP A 73 -11.80 0.19 9.59
CA TRP A 73 -12.60 -0.91 9.06
C TRP A 73 -14.02 -0.94 9.66
N THR A 74 -14.17 -0.58 10.93
CA THR A 74 -15.49 -0.43 11.55
C THR A 74 -16.32 0.66 10.85
N ALA A 75 -15.74 1.82 10.57
CA ALA A 75 -16.42 2.90 9.85
C ALA A 75 -16.64 2.57 8.36
N PHE A 76 -15.63 2.06 7.68
CA PHE A 76 -15.67 1.70 6.26
C PHE A 76 -16.75 0.66 5.98
N ASN A 77 -16.84 -0.39 6.80
CA ASN A 77 -17.86 -1.43 6.66
C ASN A 77 -19.28 -0.93 6.93
N ALA A 78 -19.44 0.14 7.72
CA ALA A 78 -20.71 0.82 7.93
C ALA A 78 -21.05 1.85 6.83
N SER A 79 -20.09 2.15 5.95
CA SER A 79 -20.22 3.15 4.89
C SER A 79 -20.80 2.56 3.60
N THR A 80 -20.98 3.43 2.59
CA THR A 80 -21.40 3.01 1.25
C THR A 80 -20.25 2.57 0.36
N TYR A 81 -19.01 2.96 0.68
CA TYR A 81 -17.83 2.62 -0.12
C TYR A 81 -17.65 1.11 -0.26
N LYS A 82 -17.06 0.72 -1.37
CA LYS A 82 -16.79 -0.68 -1.73
C LYS A 82 -15.30 -0.95 -1.91
N SER A 83 -14.49 0.08 -2.08
CA SER A 83 -13.05 -0.02 -2.18
C SER A 83 -12.33 1.21 -1.62
N LEU A 84 -11.05 1.03 -1.30
CA LEU A 84 -10.14 2.13 -1.00
C LEU A 84 -10.01 3.07 -2.21
N LYS A 85 -9.93 2.55 -3.44
CA LYS A 85 -9.94 3.39 -4.65
C LYS A 85 -11.15 4.33 -4.67
N GLU A 86 -12.36 3.82 -4.41
CA GLU A 86 -13.59 4.63 -4.38
C GLU A 86 -13.53 5.70 -3.29
N LEU A 87 -13.15 5.33 -2.06
CA LEU A 87 -12.99 6.27 -0.95
C LEU A 87 -11.96 7.37 -1.29
N ALA A 88 -10.81 7.01 -1.82
CA ALA A 88 -9.75 7.95 -2.17
C ALA A 88 -10.23 8.93 -3.26
N TRP A 89 -10.84 8.43 -4.32
CA TRP A 89 -11.31 9.27 -5.43
C TRP A 89 -12.43 10.23 -5.04
N ASP A 90 -13.32 9.84 -4.12
CA ASP A 90 -14.41 10.71 -3.65
C ASP A 90 -13.92 11.82 -2.71
N SER A 91 -12.92 11.53 -1.88
CA SER A 91 -12.66 12.32 -0.67
C SER A 91 -11.26 12.91 -0.51
N GLN A 92 -10.27 12.42 -1.25
CA GLN A 92 -8.90 12.86 -1.01
C GLN A 92 -8.66 14.29 -1.51
N THR A 93 -7.92 15.05 -0.71
CA THR A 93 -7.24 16.26 -1.18
C THR A 93 -5.89 15.83 -1.76
N LEU A 94 -5.73 15.98 -3.08
CA LEU A 94 -4.50 15.65 -3.79
C LEU A 94 -3.37 16.64 -3.46
N ALA A 95 -2.15 16.13 -3.38
CA ALA A 95 -0.96 16.95 -3.34
C ALA A 95 -0.71 17.61 -4.72
N ASP A 96 0.02 18.73 -4.73
CA ASP A 96 0.35 19.44 -5.97
C ASP A 96 1.10 18.52 -6.95
N GLY A 97 0.56 18.37 -8.16
CA GLY A 97 1.12 17.51 -9.20
C GLY A 97 0.76 16.03 -9.06
N ALA A 98 -0.06 15.64 -8.08
CA ALA A 98 -0.64 14.31 -8.00
C ALA A 98 -1.97 14.21 -8.75
N SER A 99 -2.34 12.98 -9.11
CA SER A 99 -3.61 12.60 -9.74
C SER A 99 -4.30 11.48 -8.95
N ASN A 100 -5.60 11.30 -9.16
CA ASN A 100 -6.34 10.18 -8.56
C ASN A 100 -5.90 8.83 -9.17
N GLU A 101 -5.55 8.86 -10.45
CA GLU A 101 -5.24 7.69 -11.26
C GLU A 101 -3.85 7.12 -10.93
N CYS A 102 -2.89 8.00 -10.67
CA CYS A 102 -1.47 7.64 -10.64
C CYS A 102 -0.66 8.30 -9.52
N GLY A 103 -1.30 9.07 -8.63
CA GLY A 103 -0.58 9.90 -7.67
C GLY A 103 0.44 10.77 -8.38
N PHE A 104 1.70 10.73 -7.95
CA PHE A 104 2.80 11.46 -8.60
C PHE A 104 3.41 10.74 -9.81
N SER A 105 3.06 9.49 -10.08
CA SER A 105 3.52 8.77 -11.26
C SER A 105 2.88 9.34 -12.53
N VAL A 106 3.57 9.23 -13.66
CA VAL A 106 3.09 9.73 -14.95
C VAL A 106 2.12 8.72 -15.57
N VAL A 107 0.88 9.15 -15.79
CA VAL A 107 -0.20 8.34 -16.37
C VAL A 107 0.17 7.77 -17.74
N ASP A 108 0.86 8.56 -18.58
CA ASP A 108 1.32 8.15 -19.91
C ASP A 108 2.84 7.89 -19.92
N GLY A 109 3.35 7.29 -18.84
CA GLY A 109 4.74 6.91 -18.67
C GLY A 109 5.23 5.80 -19.61
N ALA A 110 6.45 5.32 -19.38
CA ALA A 110 7.00 4.18 -20.09
C ALA A 110 6.23 2.89 -19.75
N ALA A 111 5.68 2.24 -20.78
CA ALA A 111 4.95 0.99 -20.62
C ALA A 111 5.82 -0.13 -20.03
N GLN A 112 5.23 -0.90 -19.12
CA GLN A 112 5.84 -2.01 -18.40
C GLN A 112 5.14 -3.32 -18.75
N ASP A 113 5.89 -4.43 -18.74
CA ASP A 113 5.28 -5.74 -18.81
C ASP A 113 4.59 -6.09 -17.48
N LEU A 114 3.55 -6.93 -17.54
CA LEU A 114 2.91 -7.44 -16.32
C LEU A 114 3.89 -8.29 -15.50
N PRO A 115 4.21 -7.91 -14.25
CA PRO A 115 5.11 -8.69 -13.43
C PRO A 115 4.45 -9.97 -12.90
N ALA A 116 5.20 -10.84 -12.22
CA ALA A 116 4.62 -12.00 -11.54
C ALA A 116 3.83 -11.57 -10.30
N GLU A 117 4.37 -10.62 -9.55
CA GLU A 117 3.79 -9.99 -8.35
C GLU A 117 4.02 -8.49 -8.46
N VAL A 118 3.14 -7.70 -7.83
CA VAL A 118 3.37 -6.27 -7.69
C VAL A 118 4.31 -6.05 -6.51
N GLN A 119 5.38 -5.28 -6.71
CA GLN A 119 6.29 -4.94 -5.62
C GLN A 119 6.02 -3.54 -5.12
N TRP A 120 5.85 -3.46 -3.81
CA TRP A 120 5.86 -2.20 -3.07
C TRP A 120 7.12 -2.15 -2.23
N ASP A 121 7.82 -1.03 -2.27
CA ASP A 121 9.15 -0.87 -1.67
C ASP A 121 9.15 -1.24 -0.18
N PHE A 122 8.23 -0.67 0.59
CA PHE A 122 8.03 -1.03 1.99
C PHE A 122 6.69 -0.51 2.50
N PHE A 123 5.98 -1.33 3.29
CA PHE A 123 4.85 -0.88 4.10
C PHE A 123 5.31 -0.70 5.54
N THR A 124 5.54 0.56 5.93
CA THR A 124 6.10 0.82 7.26
C THR A 124 5.16 0.35 8.37
N ALA A 125 5.65 -0.47 9.31
CA ALA A 125 4.84 -1.03 10.41
C ALA A 125 4.13 0.04 11.29
N SER A 126 4.67 1.26 11.36
CA SER A 126 4.00 2.38 12.03
C SER A 126 2.88 3.03 11.21
N HIS A 127 2.71 2.66 9.94
CA HIS A 127 1.79 3.24 8.95
C HIS A 127 0.73 2.22 8.48
N GLN A 128 0.18 1.43 9.40
CA GLN A 128 -0.80 0.38 9.08
C GLN A 128 -2.03 0.91 8.34
N GLY A 129 -2.60 0.04 7.50
CA GLY A 129 -3.82 0.29 6.75
C GLY A 129 -3.91 -0.53 5.47
N PRO A 130 -5.09 -0.57 4.83
CA PRO A 130 -5.35 -1.44 3.69
C PRO A 130 -4.64 -0.99 2.42
N CYS A 131 -4.43 -1.94 1.51
CA CYS A 131 -3.95 -1.66 0.17
C CYS A 131 -4.71 -2.48 -0.88
N GLU A 132 -4.72 -1.97 -2.11
CA GLU A 132 -5.39 -2.56 -3.27
C GLU A 132 -4.50 -2.45 -4.50
N VAL A 133 -4.60 -3.43 -5.40
CA VAL A 133 -4.06 -3.34 -6.77
C VAL A 133 -5.21 -3.45 -7.76
N TRP A 134 -5.18 -2.55 -8.73
CA TRP A 134 -6.15 -2.43 -9.80
C TRP A 134 -5.48 -2.55 -11.15
N CYS A 135 -6.18 -3.16 -12.10
CA CYS A 135 -5.86 -3.12 -13.51
C CYS A 135 -7.03 -2.44 -14.22
N ASP A 136 -6.80 -1.20 -14.66
CA ASP A 136 -7.85 -0.23 -15.04
C ASP A 136 -8.97 -0.12 -13.98
N ASP A 137 -10.15 -0.63 -14.29
CA ASP A 137 -11.34 -0.62 -13.43
C ASP A 137 -11.58 -1.96 -12.73
N THR A 138 -10.63 -2.90 -12.80
CA THR A 138 -10.75 -4.21 -12.19
C THR A 138 -9.87 -4.32 -10.94
N LEU A 139 -10.48 -4.56 -9.78
CA LEU A 139 -9.77 -4.92 -8.55
C LEU A 139 -9.17 -6.32 -8.72
N VAL A 140 -7.85 -6.43 -8.60
CA VAL A 140 -7.10 -7.68 -8.81
C VAL A 140 -6.36 -8.15 -7.57
N PHE A 141 -6.29 -7.32 -6.54
CA PHE A 141 -5.82 -7.66 -5.20
C PHE A 141 -6.36 -6.66 -4.18
N GLU A 142 -6.71 -7.15 -3.00
CA GLU A 142 -7.00 -6.33 -1.83
C GLU A 142 -6.42 -7.01 -0.59
N ASN A 143 -6.00 -6.21 0.39
CA ASN A 143 -5.63 -6.72 1.70
C ASN A 143 -6.00 -5.70 2.79
N TRP A 144 -6.43 -6.23 3.93
CA TRP A 144 -6.97 -5.43 5.02
C TRP A 144 -5.91 -4.55 5.71
N ASN A 145 -4.64 -4.97 5.72
CA ASN A 145 -3.51 -4.27 6.32
C ASN A 145 -2.17 -4.78 5.79
N CYS A 146 -1.65 -4.10 4.76
CA CYS A 146 -0.48 -4.59 4.04
C CYS A 146 0.81 -4.48 4.84
N ALA A 147 0.89 -3.56 5.81
CA ALA A 147 2.03 -3.46 6.72
C ALA A 147 2.14 -4.65 7.69
N VAL A 148 1.05 -5.40 7.91
CA VAL A 148 1.03 -6.59 8.78
C VAL A 148 1.25 -7.86 7.96
N ASP A 149 0.54 -8.01 6.84
CA ASP A 149 0.54 -9.25 6.07
C ASP A 149 1.73 -9.35 5.08
N TYR A 150 2.32 -8.21 4.68
CA TYR A 150 3.47 -8.12 3.76
C TYR A 150 4.60 -7.24 4.34
N PRO A 151 5.23 -7.64 5.46
CA PRO A 151 6.22 -6.84 6.17
C PRO A 151 7.60 -6.81 5.51
N GLU A 152 7.83 -7.60 4.47
CA GLU A 152 9.11 -7.68 3.76
C GLU A 152 9.42 -6.44 2.91
N THR A 153 10.68 -6.32 2.47
CA THR A 153 11.19 -5.17 1.70
C THR A 153 11.99 -5.68 0.50
N PRO A 154 11.48 -5.58 -0.74
CA PRO A 154 10.14 -5.11 -1.10
C PRO A 154 9.04 -6.12 -0.75
N ALA A 155 7.87 -5.60 -0.39
CA ALA A 155 6.62 -6.35 -0.23
C ALA A 155 6.16 -6.91 -1.58
N ASN A 156 5.89 -8.22 -1.65
CA ASN A 156 5.46 -8.89 -2.87
C ASN A 156 3.96 -9.19 -2.79
N LEU A 157 3.17 -8.40 -3.50
CA LEU A 157 1.71 -8.51 -3.52
C LEU A 157 1.28 -9.48 -4.63
N PRO A 158 0.64 -10.61 -4.27
CA PRO A 158 0.01 -11.46 -5.26
C PRO A 158 -1.17 -10.71 -5.89
N TYR A 159 -1.48 -10.98 -7.15
CA TYR A 159 -2.65 -10.40 -7.79
C TYR A 159 -3.16 -11.32 -8.89
N ASP A 160 -4.41 -11.13 -9.29
CA ASP A 160 -5.00 -11.86 -10.41
C ASP A 160 -4.47 -11.32 -11.75
N LYS A 161 -3.26 -11.74 -12.12
CA LYS A 161 -2.58 -11.33 -13.35
C LYS A 161 -3.40 -11.60 -14.61
N ALA A 162 -4.23 -12.65 -14.62
CA ALA A 162 -5.05 -12.97 -15.79
C ALA A 162 -6.08 -11.88 -16.07
N LYS A 163 -6.64 -11.25 -15.03
CA LYS A 163 -7.55 -10.11 -15.17
C LYS A 163 -6.89 -8.86 -15.73
N CYS A 164 -5.56 -8.76 -15.69
CA CYS A 164 -4.80 -7.62 -16.20
C CYS A 164 -4.31 -7.78 -17.64
N ALA A 165 -4.52 -8.94 -18.27
CA ALA A 165 -3.85 -9.30 -19.54
C ALA A 165 -4.13 -8.32 -20.71
N SER A 166 -5.26 -7.63 -20.69
CA SER A 166 -5.64 -6.62 -21.70
C SER A 166 -5.73 -5.20 -21.13
N SER A 167 -5.25 -4.99 -19.90
CA SER A 167 -5.37 -3.70 -19.22
C SER A 167 -4.33 -2.70 -19.70
N SER A 168 -4.67 -1.42 -19.60
CA SER A 168 -3.81 -0.31 -20.01
C SER A 168 -2.93 0.19 -18.88
N VAL A 169 -3.41 0.15 -17.64
CA VAL A 169 -2.68 0.66 -16.47
C VAL A 169 -2.84 -0.32 -15.30
N LEU A 170 -1.76 -0.55 -14.57
CA LEU A 170 -1.79 -1.12 -13.24
C LEU A 170 -1.62 0.01 -12.22
N THR A 171 -2.52 0.10 -11.25
CA THR A 171 -2.47 1.09 -10.16
C THR A 171 -2.47 0.38 -8.82
N SER A 172 -1.59 0.80 -7.91
CA SER A 172 -1.57 0.35 -6.53
C SER A 172 -1.94 1.50 -5.59
N TYR A 173 -2.84 1.22 -4.66
CA TYR A 173 -3.33 2.13 -3.63
C TYR A 173 -2.95 1.60 -2.25
N TRP A 174 -2.47 2.46 -1.38
CA TRP A 174 -2.30 2.18 0.04
C TRP A 174 -2.70 3.40 0.86
N ILE A 175 -3.38 3.16 1.98
CA ILE A 175 -3.71 4.22 2.95
C ILE A 175 -3.03 3.93 4.28
N ALA A 176 -2.30 4.92 4.79
CA ALA A 176 -1.70 4.86 6.11
C ALA A 176 -2.58 5.59 7.13
N LEU A 177 -2.97 4.86 8.18
CA LEU A 177 -3.99 5.27 9.15
C LEU A 177 -3.40 5.68 10.51
N HIS A 178 -2.08 5.88 10.58
CA HIS A 178 -1.36 6.17 11.82
C HIS A 178 -1.75 7.50 12.49
N THR A 179 -2.24 8.46 11.70
CA THR A 179 -2.71 9.76 12.20
C THR A 179 -3.72 10.37 11.23
N THR A 180 -4.33 11.48 11.64
CA THR A 180 -5.25 12.28 10.82
C THR A 180 -4.58 13.60 10.38
N PRO A 181 -4.74 14.04 9.13
CA PRO A 181 -5.46 13.37 8.05
C PRO A 181 -4.74 12.08 7.61
N TRP A 182 -5.52 11.10 7.16
CA TRP A 182 -4.95 9.86 6.63
C TRP A 182 -4.16 10.14 5.36
N GLN A 183 -3.12 9.34 5.14
CA GLN A 183 -2.20 9.52 4.01
C GLN A 183 -2.49 8.48 2.95
N VAL A 184 -2.76 8.93 1.72
CA VAL A 184 -3.01 8.08 0.56
C VAL A 184 -1.76 8.05 -0.30
N TYR A 185 -1.30 6.85 -0.63
CA TYR A 185 -0.22 6.57 -1.55
C TYR A 185 -0.82 5.89 -2.78
N THR A 186 -0.66 6.52 -3.94
CA THR A 186 -1.13 5.99 -5.22
C THR A 186 0.02 6.02 -6.21
N ASN A 187 0.35 4.88 -6.82
CA ASN A 187 1.32 4.80 -7.90
C ASN A 187 0.73 3.96 -9.03
N CYS A 188 1.08 4.29 -10.27
CA CYS A 188 0.66 3.52 -11.42
C CYS A 188 1.80 3.27 -12.40
N ALA A 189 1.61 2.28 -13.26
CA ALA A 189 2.44 2.07 -14.43
C ALA A 189 1.57 1.69 -15.63
N PRO A 190 1.77 2.32 -16.80
CA PRO A 190 1.18 1.86 -18.04
C PRO A 190 1.66 0.44 -18.37
N LEU A 191 0.81 -0.36 -18.98
CA LEU A 191 1.08 -1.75 -19.32
C LEU A 191 1.29 -1.93 -20.83
N THR A 192 2.25 -2.76 -21.21
CA THR A 192 2.46 -3.16 -22.60
C THR A 192 1.24 -3.94 -23.11
N GLY A 193 0.70 -3.55 -24.26
CA GLY A 193 -0.36 -4.30 -24.95
C GLY A 193 -1.79 -3.91 -24.57
N GLY A 194 -1.99 -3.02 -23.59
CA GLY A 194 -3.28 -2.37 -23.37
C GLY A 194 -3.60 -1.40 -24.50
N SER A 195 -4.84 -1.40 -24.99
CA SER A 195 -5.30 -0.35 -25.92
C SER A 195 -5.45 0.95 -25.14
N ALA A 196 -4.44 1.81 -25.16
CA ALA A 196 -4.50 3.14 -24.58
C ALA A 196 -5.81 3.82 -25.01
N SER A 197 -6.75 3.98 -24.08
CA SER A 197 -8.03 4.65 -24.34
C SER A 197 -7.72 6.11 -24.55
N THR A 198 -7.56 6.48 -25.81
CA THR A 198 -7.13 7.80 -26.25
C THR A 198 -8.30 8.76 -26.05
N ASN A 199 -8.36 9.45 -24.91
CA ASN A 199 -9.23 10.61 -24.78
C ASN A 199 -8.55 11.84 -25.42
N SER A 200 -8.29 11.75 -26.74
CA SER A 200 -7.74 12.87 -27.51
C SER A 200 -8.89 13.71 -28.05
N SER A 201 -9.03 14.90 -27.48
CA SER A 201 -9.82 15.98 -28.05
C SER A 201 -9.31 16.28 -29.46
N THR A 202 -10.06 15.85 -30.46
CA THR A 202 -9.73 16.04 -31.88
C THR A 202 -9.81 17.53 -32.23
N SER A 203 -8.65 18.18 -32.36
CA SER A 203 -8.52 19.39 -33.16
C SER A 203 -8.31 18.98 -34.61
N THR A 204 -9.34 19.20 -35.42
CA THR A 204 -9.34 18.99 -36.86
C THR A 204 -8.37 19.94 -37.56
N THR A 205 -7.33 19.41 -38.20
CA THR A 205 -6.70 20.06 -39.35
C THR A 205 -6.64 19.08 -40.51
N THR A 206 -7.56 19.29 -41.44
CA THR A 206 -7.62 18.73 -42.78
C THR A 206 -6.37 19.09 -43.58
N SER A 207 -5.72 18.09 -44.18
CA SER A 207 -4.94 18.26 -45.40
C SER A 207 -5.06 17.01 -46.26
N SER A 208 -5.80 17.19 -47.34
CA SER A 208 -6.10 16.21 -48.38
C SER A 208 -4.86 15.88 -49.20
N SER A 209 -4.67 14.61 -49.53
CA SER A 209 -3.94 14.21 -50.73
C SER A 209 -4.54 12.91 -51.26
N SER A 210 -5.16 13.04 -52.42
CA SER A 210 -5.81 12.00 -53.19
C SER A 210 -4.78 11.14 -53.92
N GLY A 211 -4.99 9.82 -53.92
CA GLY A 211 -4.19 8.87 -54.69
C GLY A 211 -4.94 7.55 -54.84
N THR A 212 -5.84 7.50 -55.82
CA THR A 212 -6.49 6.31 -56.36
C THR A 212 -5.47 5.28 -56.86
N THR A 213 -5.63 3.99 -56.52
CA THR A 213 -5.82 2.94 -57.53
C THR A 213 -6.34 1.61 -56.96
N GLU A 214 -7.32 1.12 -57.69
CA GLU A 214 -8.05 -0.15 -57.72
C GLU A 214 -7.15 -1.38 -57.93
N THR A 215 -7.42 -2.50 -57.22
CA THR A 215 -7.51 -3.84 -57.85
C THR A 215 -8.20 -4.85 -56.92
N THR A 216 -9.32 -5.41 -57.38
CA THR A 216 -9.92 -6.66 -56.90
C THR A 216 -9.34 -7.83 -57.71
N PRO A 217 -9.29 -9.06 -57.17
CA PRO A 217 -10.10 -10.11 -57.82
C PRO A 217 -10.69 -11.20 -56.90
N VAL A 218 -11.96 -11.52 -57.18
CA VAL A 218 -12.65 -12.82 -57.37
C VAL A 218 -12.24 -14.10 -56.57
N VAL A 219 -13.19 -14.53 -55.73
CA VAL A 219 -13.81 -15.88 -55.51
C VAL A 219 -13.03 -17.17 -55.86
N THR A 220 -12.95 -18.12 -54.91
CA THR A 220 -13.28 -19.55 -55.13
C THR A 220 -13.64 -20.26 -53.82
N THR A 221 -14.86 -20.79 -53.78
CA THR A 221 -15.48 -21.70 -52.81
C THR A 221 -14.85 -23.09 -52.83
N LYS A 222 -14.60 -23.74 -51.67
CA LYS A 222 -14.75 -25.21 -51.46
C LYS A 222 -14.98 -25.60 -49.98
N THR A 223 -16.19 -26.12 -49.71
CA THR A 223 -16.57 -27.08 -48.66
C THR A 223 -16.35 -28.49 -49.23
N PRO A 224 -15.91 -29.54 -48.49
CA PRO A 224 -16.72 -30.36 -47.54
C PRO A 224 -15.85 -30.94 -46.38
N SER A 225 -16.26 -31.78 -45.42
CA SER A 225 -17.48 -32.47 -45.01
C SER A 225 -17.32 -32.85 -43.53
N ALA A 226 -18.43 -33.16 -42.86
CA ALA A 226 -18.56 -33.59 -41.48
C ALA A 226 -17.82 -34.90 -41.11
N THR A 227 -17.50 -35.07 -39.81
CA THR A 227 -17.62 -36.36 -39.14
C THR A 227 -18.09 -36.16 -37.71
N THR A 228 -19.21 -36.83 -37.44
CA THR A 228 -19.93 -36.99 -36.18
C THR A 228 -19.16 -37.89 -35.21
N SER A 229 -19.11 -37.52 -33.93
CA SER A 229 -19.12 -38.51 -32.85
C SER A 229 -19.86 -37.95 -31.63
N THR A 230 -21.05 -38.50 -31.45
CA THR A 230 -21.90 -38.43 -30.26
C THR A 230 -21.20 -38.96 -29.01
N LYS A 231 -21.46 -38.34 -27.85
CA LYS A 231 -22.04 -39.04 -26.68
C LYS A 231 -22.62 -38.08 -25.64
N THR A 232 -23.87 -38.37 -25.35
CA THR A 232 -24.80 -37.84 -24.34
C THR A 232 -24.45 -38.31 -22.93
N SER A 233 -24.56 -37.42 -21.94
CA SER A 233 -25.40 -37.62 -20.73
C SER A 233 -25.39 -36.36 -19.86
N ALA A 234 -26.59 -35.84 -19.57
CA ALA A 234 -26.87 -34.72 -18.68
C ALA A 234 -27.20 -35.23 -17.24
N PRO A 235 -27.75 -34.42 -16.32
CA PRO A 235 -27.09 -34.04 -15.07
C PRO A 235 -27.73 -34.67 -13.81
N ALA A 236 -27.05 -34.56 -12.67
CA ALA A 236 -27.69 -34.76 -11.36
C ALA A 236 -27.18 -33.75 -10.33
N ALA A 237 -28.14 -33.16 -9.63
CA ALA A 237 -27.99 -32.08 -8.67
C ALA A 237 -27.92 -32.59 -7.21
N THR A 238 -27.48 -31.68 -6.34
CA THR A 238 -27.78 -31.53 -4.89
C THR A 238 -27.16 -32.54 -3.91
N THR A 239 -26.46 -32.04 -2.89
CA THR A 239 -26.96 -31.93 -1.51
C THR A 239 -25.90 -31.31 -0.58
N ALA A 240 -26.35 -30.41 0.30
CA ALA A 240 -25.61 -29.79 1.38
C ALA A 240 -25.65 -30.63 2.67
N ALA A 241 -24.60 -30.57 3.50
CA ALA A 241 -24.62 -30.75 4.96
C ALA A 241 -23.21 -30.40 5.50
N GLN A 242 -23.06 -29.31 6.25
CA GLN A 242 -23.20 -29.18 7.72
C GLN A 242 -22.01 -29.70 8.55
N THR A 243 -21.40 -28.71 9.21
CA THR A 243 -20.68 -28.64 10.49
C THR A 243 -20.65 -29.88 11.37
N THR A 244 -19.45 -30.26 11.81
CA THR A 244 -19.24 -30.93 13.09
C THR A 244 -18.09 -30.29 13.85
N ILE A 245 -18.43 -29.78 15.02
CA ILE A 245 -17.59 -29.29 16.11
C ILE A 245 -17.10 -30.51 16.89
N THR A 246 -15.79 -30.61 17.14
CA THR A 246 -15.26 -31.53 18.15
C THR A 246 -14.32 -30.77 19.07
N SER A 247 -14.82 -30.55 20.29
CA SER A 247 -14.03 -30.23 21.48
C SER A 247 -13.23 -31.47 21.90
N THR A 248 -11.95 -31.30 22.19
CA THR A 248 -11.22 -32.21 23.08
C THR A 248 -10.42 -31.38 24.07
N GLU A 249 -10.87 -31.47 25.31
CA GLU A 249 -10.23 -31.03 26.54
C GLU A 249 -9.11 -32.03 26.90
N ALA A 250 -7.92 -31.54 27.22
CA ALA A 250 -6.91 -32.29 27.97
C ALA A 250 -6.14 -31.33 28.88
N SER A 251 -6.34 -31.51 30.19
CA SER A 251 -5.65 -30.83 31.27
C SER A 251 -4.27 -31.42 31.56
N ALA A 252 -3.36 -30.50 31.90
CA ALA A 252 -2.35 -30.51 32.96
C ALA A 252 -1.29 -31.64 33.04
N GLU A 253 -0.01 -31.26 32.99
CA GLU A 253 0.87 -31.08 34.18
C GLU A 253 2.35 -30.90 33.77
N GLY A 254 3.03 -29.97 34.45
CA GLY A 254 4.40 -30.14 34.93
C GLY A 254 5.58 -29.90 33.98
N GLY A 255 6.25 -28.75 34.13
CA GLY A 255 7.55 -28.51 33.48
C GLY A 255 8.20 -27.18 33.84
N SER A 256 8.52 -26.99 35.12
CA SER A 256 9.36 -25.88 35.64
C SER A 256 10.74 -25.85 34.98
N SER A 257 11.15 -24.69 34.45
CA SER A 257 12.57 -24.32 34.33
C SER A 257 12.68 -22.79 34.31
N THR A 258 13.19 -22.31 35.43
CA THR A 258 13.70 -20.97 35.70
C THR A 258 14.92 -20.67 34.85
N SER A 259 15.00 -19.47 34.29
CA SER A 259 16.27 -18.85 33.86
C SER A 259 16.13 -17.35 34.01
N ASP A 260 16.50 -16.88 35.20
CA ASP A 260 16.86 -15.49 35.46
C ASP A 260 18.13 -15.16 34.67
N GLU A 261 18.12 -14.07 33.90
CA GLU A 261 19.35 -13.33 33.58
C GLU A 261 19.13 -11.86 33.89
N ALA A 262 19.61 -11.48 35.06
CA ALA A 262 19.83 -10.11 35.47
C ALA A 262 21.16 -9.64 34.88
N SER A 263 21.15 -8.49 34.18
CA SER A 263 22.36 -7.73 33.88
C SER A 263 22.25 -6.40 34.62
N ALA A 264 22.97 -6.30 35.73
CA ALA A 264 23.21 -5.07 36.47
C ALA A 264 24.72 -4.79 36.40
N ASP A 265 25.07 -3.71 35.72
CA ASP A 265 26.41 -3.12 35.79
C ASP A 265 26.45 -2.15 36.96
N ALA A 266 27.56 -2.17 37.68
CA ALA A 266 27.81 -1.41 38.89
C ALA A 266 28.85 -0.34 38.59
N GLU A 267 28.70 0.87 39.13
CA GLU A 267 29.81 1.54 39.82
C GLU A 267 29.35 2.69 40.74
N ALA A 268 30.04 2.70 41.89
CA ALA A 268 30.47 3.82 42.72
C ALA A 268 29.48 4.54 43.67
N GLU A 269 29.74 4.30 44.96
CA GLU A 269 29.28 4.97 46.17
C GLU A 269 29.49 6.50 46.16
N THR A 270 28.57 7.22 46.82
CA THR A 270 28.97 8.30 47.75
C THR A 270 27.89 8.54 48.80
N GLU A 271 28.34 8.78 50.03
CA GLU A 271 27.60 8.85 51.31
C GLU A 271 26.34 9.73 51.35
N ALA A 272 25.38 9.27 52.18
CA ALA A 272 24.24 10.02 52.69
C ALA A 272 24.66 11.03 53.79
N PRO A 273 23.77 12.00 54.09
CA PRO A 273 23.24 12.03 55.46
C PRO A 273 21.70 12.07 55.51
N ALA A 274 21.16 11.49 56.58
CA ALA A 274 19.73 11.34 56.88
C ALA A 274 19.13 12.59 57.61
N PRO A 275 17.87 12.57 58.10
CA PRO A 275 16.77 13.33 57.50
C PRO A 275 16.20 14.44 58.43
N SER A 276 15.50 15.44 57.87
CA SER A 276 14.58 16.30 58.65
C SER A 276 13.14 16.04 58.24
N THR A 277 12.35 15.49 59.16
CA THR A 277 10.91 15.31 59.04
C THR A 277 10.18 16.62 59.37
N ASP A 278 9.42 17.17 58.42
CA ASP A 278 8.33 18.08 58.75
C ASP A 278 7.02 17.63 58.10
N LYS A 279 6.04 17.35 58.97
CA LYS A 279 4.72 16.82 58.64
C LYS A 279 3.76 17.97 58.35
N CYS A 280 3.28 18.12 57.13
CA CYS A 280 2.06 18.88 56.85
C CYS A 280 0.85 17.93 56.86
N SER A 281 0.00 18.08 57.88
CA SER A 281 -1.27 17.35 58.01
C SER A 281 -2.39 18.03 57.21
N VAL A 282 -2.97 17.30 56.27
CA VAL A 282 -4.15 17.71 55.50
C VAL A 282 -5.41 17.59 56.38
N ARG A 283 -6.13 18.71 56.58
CA ARG A 283 -7.38 18.78 57.33
C ARG A 283 -8.57 18.64 56.36
N ARG A 284 -9.25 17.49 56.35
CA ARG A 284 -10.55 17.31 55.68
C ARG A 284 -11.65 18.07 56.45
N ARG A 285 -12.37 18.98 55.79
CA ARG A 285 -13.68 19.49 56.25
C ARG A 285 -14.80 18.69 55.59
N ARG A 286 -15.68 18.11 56.40
CA ARG A 286 -17.05 17.75 56.01
C ARG A 286 -17.99 18.78 56.63
N HIS A 287 -18.87 19.34 55.83
CA HIS A 287 -20.19 19.82 56.22
C HIS A 287 -21.19 19.06 55.34
#